data_AF-X1HJV1-F1
#
_entry.id   AF-X1HJV1-F1
#
_cell.length_a   1.000
_cell.length_b   1.000
_cell.length_c   1.000
_cell.angle_alpha   90.00
_cell.angle_beta   90.00
_cell.angle_gamma   90.00
#
_symmetry.space_group_name_H-M   'P 1'
#
loop_
_entity.id
_entity.type
_entity.pdbx_description
1 polymer ?
#
loop_
_entity_poly.entity_id
_entity_poly.type
_entity_poly.pdbx_seq_one_letter_code
_entity_poly.pdbx_strand_id
1 'polypeptide(L)'
;MQDWPRDLRALVISVVYVGAVVGASELIRRLTGRSGEFTRKFVHVGIGIWIIPTLFLFTKWYWAALPPAAAVVMNFASMRLKLIRSIERGDSADYGTVLFPLSFAICIVAFFATDYPEAAAAGIMVMALGDSAAAIVGRAFGRHPYTFLGAKKSIEGSAAMLAVSWAAVFGTLLLFETGPAEP
;
A
#
# COMPACT_ATOMS: atom_id res chain seq x y z
N MET A 1 1.92 -27.95 13.89
CA MET A 1 1.54 -28.82 12.75
C MET A 1 1.62 -27.99 11.47
N GLN A 2 1.71 -28.62 10.31
CA GLN A 2 2.38 -28.09 9.12
C GLN A 2 1.45 -27.19 8.27
N ASP A 3 1.47 -25.86 8.52
CA ASP A 3 0.53 -24.89 7.90
C ASP A 3 0.90 -24.40 6.47
N TRP A 4 1.97 -24.91 5.86
CA TRP A 4 2.39 -24.46 4.51
C TRP A 4 1.32 -24.61 3.41
N PRO A 5 0.38 -25.59 3.44
CA PRO A 5 -0.69 -25.63 2.42
C PRO A 5 -1.66 -24.45 2.54
N ARG A 6 -1.81 -23.87 3.74
CA ARG A 6 -2.60 -22.65 3.93
C ARG A 6 -1.83 -21.43 3.40
N ASP A 7 -0.57 -21.28 3.76
CA ASP A 7 0.26 -20.16 3.30
C ASP A 7 0.45 -20.16 1.78
N LEU A 8 0.58 -21.33 1.14
CA LEU A 8 0.62 -21.41 -0.32
C LEU A 8 -0.70 -20.97 -0.97
N ARG A 9 -1.84 -21.35 -0.40
CA ARG A 9 -3.14 -20.85 -0.88
C ARG A 9 -3.23 -19.34 -0.71
N ALA A 10 -2.79 -18.81 0.43
CA ALA A 10 -2.72 -17.38 0.68
C ALA A 10 -1.81 -16.64 -0.32
N LEU A 11 -0.68 -17.22 -0.70
CA LEU A 11 0.18 -16.70 -1.77
C LEU A 11 -0.54 -16.62 -3.11
N VAL A 12 -1.20 -17.71 -3.53
CA VAL A 12 -1.95 -17.74 -4.79
C VAL A 12 -3.04 -16.66 -4.79
N ILE A 13 -3.79 -16.55 -3.69
CA ILE A 13 -4.82 -15.52 -3.53
C ILE A 13 -4.18 -14.11 -3.60
N SER A 14 -3.04 -13.90 -2.95
CA SER A 14 -2.33 -12.61 -2.97
C SER A 14 -1.90 -12.21 -4.37
N VAL A 15 -1.35 -13.14 -5.15
CA VAL A 15 -0.95 -12.89 -6.54
C VAL A 15 -2.15 -12.54 -7.41
N VAL A 16 -3.24 -13.31 -7.28
CA VAL A 16 -4.50 -13.04 -8.00
C VAL A 16 -5.07 -11.67 -7.62
N TYR A 17 -5.09 -11.33 -6.33
CA TYR A 17 -5.59 -10.05 -5.84
C TYR A 17 -4.77 -8.87 -6.38
N VAL A 18 -3.44 -8.91 -6.23
CA VAL A 18 -2.56 -7.84 -6.73
C VAL A 18 -2.69 -7.71 -8.25
N GLY A 19 -2.71 -8.83 -8.97
CA GLY A 19 -2.95 -8.85 -10.41
C GLY A 19 -4.29 -8.23 -10.81
N ALA A 20 -5.36 -8.52 -10.05
CA ALA A 20 -6.68 -7.94 -10.27
C ALA A 20 -6.71 -6.43 -10.00
N VAL A 21 -6.06 -5.95 -8.92
CA VAL A 21 -5.97 -4.51 -8.61
C VAL A 21 -5.21 -3.76 -9.71
N VAL A 22 -4.06 -4.30 -10.15
CA VAL A 22 -3.27 -3.70 -11.23
C VAL A 22 -4.04 -3.73 -12.56
N GLY A 23 -4.67 -4.86 -12.89
CA GLY A 23 -5.50 -5.01 -14.08
C GLY A 23 -6.71 -4.07 -14.09
N ALA A 24 -7.38 -3.91 -12.94
CA ALA A 24 -8.46 -2.94 -12.78
C ALA A 24 -7.99 -1.51 -12.96
N SER A 25 -6.81 -1.16 -12.43
CA SER A 25 -6.20 0.16 -12.63
C SER A 25 -5.92 0.46 -14.11
N GLU A 26 -5.36 -0.53 -14.82
CA GLU A 26 -5.14 -0.45 -16.27
C GLU A 26 -6.45 -0.26 -17.03
N LEU A 27 -7.48 -1.05 -16.70
CA LEU A 27 -8.79 -0.98 -17.32
C LEU A 27 -9.44 0.39 -17.08
N ILE A 28 -9.42 0.90 -15.84
CA ILE A 28 -9.92 2.24 -15.51
C ILE A 28 -9.18 3.28 -16.34
N ARG A 29 -7.84 3.20 -16.44
CA ARG A 29 -7.04 4.13 -17.25
C ARG A 29 -7.49 4.15 -18.71
N ARG A 30 -7.69 2.97 -19.31
CA ARG A 30 -8.12 2.81 -20.70
C ARG A 30 -9.54 3.30 -20.96
N LEU A 31 -10.47 3.00 -20.06
CA LEU A 31 -11.88 3.33 -20.24
C LEU A 31 -12.21 4.79 -19.92
N THR A 32 -11.52 5.39 -18.95
CA THR A 32 -11.88 6.72 -18.41
C THR A 32 -10.86 7.80 -18.72
N GLY A 33 -9.69 7.46 -19.26
CA GLY A 33 -8.61 8.43 -19.54
C GLY A 33 -8.05 9.12 -18.30
N ARG A 34 -8.27 8.56 -17.10
CA ARG A 34 -7.79 9.13 -15.83
C ARG A 34 -6.27 9.25 -15.82
N SER A 35 -5.76 10.26 -15.10
CA SER A 35 -4.32 10.52 -14.99
C SER A 35 -3.56 9.35 -14.37
N GLY A 36 -2.28 9.22 -14.74
CA GLY A 36 -1.38 8.19 -14.20
C GLY A 36 -1.29 8.21 -12.67
N GLU A 37 -1.42 9.39 -12.09
CA GLU A 37 -1.45 9.55 -10.63
C GLU A 37 -2.70 8.98 -9.98
N PHE A 38 -3.88 9.18 -10.57
CA PHE A 38 -5.10 8.59 -10.05
C PHE A 38 -4.99 7.06 -10.03
N THR A 39 -4.52 6.48 -11.14
CA THR A 39 -4.33 5.04 -11.28
C THR A 39 -3.27 4.49 -10.31
N ARG A 40 -2.22 5.28 -10.03
CA ARG A 40 -1.21 4.94 -9.02
C ARG A 40 -1.80 4.94 -7.62
N LYS A 41 -2.57 5.96 -7.24
CA LYS A 41 -3.21 6.04 -5.92
C LYS A 41 -4.27 4.94 -5.74
N PHE A 42 -4.99 4.58 -6.81
CA PHE A 42 -5.89 3.42 -6.80
C PHE A 42 -5.15 2.13 -6.47
N VAL A 43 -4.02 1.85 -7.15
CA VAL A 43 -3.20 0.66 -6.86
C VAL A 43 -2.60 0.72 -5.46
N HIS A 44 -2.11 1.88 -5.03
CA HIS A 44 -1.54 2.10 -3.70
C HIS A 44 -2.54 1.78 -2.59
N VAL A 45 -3.77 2.30 -2.69
CA VAL A 45 -4.85 2.01 -1.73
C VAL A 45 -5.28 0.54 -1.82
N GLY A 46 -5.48 0.01 -3.03
CA GLY A 46 -5.91 -1.38 -3.23
C GLY A 46 -4.91 -2.38 -2.65
N ILE A 47 -3.63 -2.26 -2.98
CA ILE A 47 -2.58 -3.10 -2.40
C ILE A 47 -2.46 -2.85 -0.89
N GLY A 48 -2.60 -1.61 -0.42
CA GLY A 48 -2.55 -1.29 1.00
C GLY A 48 -3.60 -2.02 1.84
N ILE A 49 -4.85 -2.03 1.39
CA ILE A 49 -5.97 -2.72 2.08
C ILE A 49 -5.72 -4.25 2.18
N TRP A 50 -4.91 -4.82 1.30
CA TRP A 50 -4.54 -6.24 1.33
C TRP A 50 -3.86 -6.69 2.62
N ILE A 51 -3.30 -5.76 3.42
CA ILE A 51 -2.72 -6.11 4.72
C ILE A 51 -3.75 -6.78 5.64
N ILE A 52 -5.02 -6.38 5.58
CA ILE A 52 -6.06 -6.94 6.43
C ILE A 52 -6.25 -8.45 6.14
N PRO A 53 -6.60 -8.89 4.92
CA PRO A 53 -6.60 -10.32 4.58
C PRO A 53 -5.26 -11.02 4.82
N THR A 54 -4.13 -10.34 4.63
CA THR A 54 -2.80 -10.92 4.82
C THR A 54 -2.66 -11.48 6.25
N LEU A 55 -3.08 -10.73 7.27
CA LEU A 55 -2.98 -11.17 8.66
C LEU A 55 -3.93 -12.33 9.01
N PHE A 56 -5.04 -12.48 8.30
CA PHE A 56 -5.96 -13.60 8.49
C PHE A 56 -5.60 -14.85 7.67
N LEU A 57 -4.99 -14.68 6.49
CA LEU A 57 -4.73 -15.77 5.56
C LEU A 57 -3.38 -16.43 5.82
N PHE A 58 -2.35 -15.65 6.14
CA PHE A 58 -0.99 -16.15 6.37
C PHE A 58 -0.78 -16.49 7.83
N THR A 59 -0.19 -17.65 8.08
CA THR A 59 0.25 -18.08 9.41
C THR A 59 1.69 -17.63 9.68
N LYS A 60 2.54 -17.56 8.64
CA LYS A 60 3.96 -17.21 8.81
C LYS A 60 4.31 -15.91 8.11
N TRP A 61 4.94 -15.00 8.86
CA TRP A 61 5.33 -13.68 8.37
C TRP A 61 6.20 -13.72 7.10
N TYR A 62 7.07 -14.73 6.96
CA TYR A 62 7.97 -14.83 5.79
C TYR A 62 7.23 -15.17 4.50
N TRP A 63 6.13 -15.92 4.59
CA TRP A 63 5.23 -16.15 3.44
C TRP A 63 4.45 -14.88 3.10
N ALA A 64 4.01 -14.12 4.10
CA ALA A 64 3.34 -12.83 3.91
C ALA A 64 4.28 -11.75 3.33
N ALA A 65 5.56 -11.76 3.69
CA ALA A 65 6.56 -10.80 3.22
C ALA A 65 7.03 -11.09 1.78
N LEU A 66 6.85 -12.31 1.29
CA LEU A 66 7.33 -12.73 -0.03
C LEU A 66 6.70 -11.92 -1.19
N PRO A 67 5.37 -11.72 -1.28
CA PRO A 67 4.78 -10.90 -2.33
C PRO A 67 5.28 -9.45 -2.40
N PRO A 68 5.29 -8.66 -1.30
CA PRO A 68 5.81 -7.30 -1.36
C PRO A 68 7.32 -7.27 -1.63
N ALA A 69 8.11 -8.22 -1.09
CA ALA A 69 9.55 -8.32 -1.40
C ALA A 69 9.80 -8.60 -2.90
N ALA A 70 9.03 -9.51 -3.50
CA ALA A 70 9.10 -9.78 -4.94
C ALA A 70 8.71 -8.54 -5.75
N ALA A 71 7.68 -7.80 -5.32
CA ALA A 71 7.26 -6.54 -5.96
C ALA A 71 8.37 -5.47 -5.92
N VAL A 72 9.14 -5.36 -4.83
CA VAL A 72 10.32 -4.48 -4.76
C VAL A 72 11.33 -4.84 -5.85
N VAL A 73 11.71 -6.12 -5.94
CA VAL A 73 12.71 -6.58 -6.93
C VAL A 73 12.21 -6.33 -8.36
N MET A 74 10.96 -6.69 -8.66
CA MET A 74 10.37 -6.49 -9.99
C MET A 74 10.27 -5.00 -10.36
N ASN A 75 9.79 -4.15 -9.45
CA ASN A 75 9.64 -2.72 -9.71
C ASN A 75 11.00 -2.03 -9.83
N PHE A 76 11.97 -2.39 -8.98
CA PHE A 76 13.32 -1.85 -9.07
C PHE A 76 14.02 -2.27 -10.37
N ALA A 77 13.91 -3.54 -10.77
CA ALA A 77 14.44 -4.04 -12.03
C ALA A 77 13.77 -3.31 -13.22
N SER A 78 12.45 -3.13 -13.20
CA SER A 78 11.72 -2.39 -14.23
C SER A 78 12.20 -0.95 -14.37
N MET A 79 12.39 -0.25 -13.25
CA MET A 79 12.96 1.11 -13.21
C MET A 79 14.38 1.17 -13.77
N ARG A 80 15.26 0.23 -13.37
CA ARG A 80 16.67 0.21 -13.78
C ARG A 80 16.85 -0.17 -15.24
N LEU A 81 16.10 -1.15 -15.72
CA LEU A 81 16.21 -1.67 -17.08
C LEU A 81 15.41 -0.84 -18.09
N LYS A 82 14.61 0.13 -17.62
CA LYS A 82 13.70 0.94 -18.44
C LYS A 82 12.85 0.08 -19.38
N LEU A 83 12.42 -1.10 -18.93
CA LEU A 83 11.68 -2.06 -19.78
C LEU A 83 10.32 -1.48 -20.24
N ILE A 84 9.82 -0.47 -19.54
CA ILE A 84 8.63 0.32 -19.89
C ILE A 84 9.06 1.74 -20.29
N ARG A 85 9.96 1.85 -21.26
CA ARG A 85 10.46 3.14 -21.80
C ARG A 85 9.44 3.91 -22.66
N SER A 86 8.21 3.43 -22.81
CA SER A 86 7.21 4.03 -23.71
C SER A 86 6.51 5.28 -23.15
N ILE A 87 6.80 5.72 -21.91
CA ILE A 87 6.10 6.84 -21.23
C ILE A 87 7.07 7.90 -20.66
N GLU A 88 8.40 7.77 -20.86
CA GLU A 88 9.39 8.77 -20.41
C GLU A 88 9.47 10.01 -21.34
N ARG A 89 8.34 10.69 -21.55
CA ARG A 89 8.31 12.11 -21.90
C ARG A 89 7.54 12.84 -20.80
N GLY A 90 8.22 13.11 -19.68
CA GLY A 90 7.82 14.19 -18.77
C GLY A 90 7.87 13.92 -17.27
N ASP A 91 7.71 12.68 -16.79
CA ASP A 91 7.60 12.44 -15.34
C ASP A 91 8.91 11.92 -14.74
N SER A 92 9.41 12.67 -13.76
CA SER A 92 10.47 12.28 -12.83
C SER A 92 10.25 10.86 -12.31
N ALA A 93 11.32 10.05 -12.21
CA ALA A 93 11.28 8.70 -11.66
C ALA A 93 10.47 8.65 -10.36
N ASP A 94 9.32 7.97 -10.42
CA ASP A 94 8.43 7.82 -9.27
C ASP A 94 8.90 6.66 -8.40
N TYR A 95 9.75 6.97 -7.43
CA TYR A 95 10.26 6.00 -6.46
C TYR A 95 9.15 5.35 -5.62
N GLY A 96 7.92 5.91 -5.60
CA GLY A 96 6.80 5.36 -4.85
C GLY A 96 6.45 3.92 -5.20
N THR A 97 6.64 3.51 -6.47
CA THR A 97 6.39 2.12 -6.90
C THR A 97 7.35 1.10 -6.28
N VAL A 98 8.53 1.53 -5.83
CA VAL A 98 9.50 0.67 -5.13
C VAL A 98 9.41 0.88 -3.62
N LEU A 99 9.29 2.13 -3.18
CA LEU A 99 9.28 2.47 -1.75
C LEU A 99 8.03 1.95 -1.04
N PHE A 100 6.86 1.96 -1.67
CA PHE A 100 5.65 1.43 -1.04
C PHE A 100 5.72 -0.08 -0.73
N PRO A 101 5.99 -0.98 -1.70
CA PRO A 101 6.13 -2.40 -1.38
C PRO A 101 7.33 -2.68 -0.46
N LEU A 102 8.39 -1.85 -0.50
CA LEU A 102 9.50 -1.96 0.43
C LEU A 102 9.06 -1.66 1.87
N SER A 103 8.37 -0.54 2.08
CA SER A 103 7.80 -0.20 3.39
C SER A 103 6.79 -1.25 3.87
N PHE A 104 5.98 -1.81 2.96
CA PHE A 104 5.06 -2.90 3.28
C PHE A 104 5.81 -4.13 3.81
N ALA A 105 6.85 -4.57 3.09
CA ALA A 105 7.68 -5.70 3.51
C ALA A 105 8.37 -5.42 4.86
N ILE A 106 8.91 -4.21 5.05
CA ILE A 106 9.52 -3.79 6.32
C ILE A 106 8.48 -3.83 7.45
N CYS A 107 7.26 -3.34 7.25
CA CYS A 107 6.21 -3.40 8.27
C CYS A 107 5.87 -4.85 8.67
N ILE A 108 5.78 -5.77 7.70
CA ILE A 108 5.58 -7.20 8.00
C ILE A 108 6.75 -7.73 8.85
N VAL A 109 7.99 -7.49 8.42
CA VAL A 109 9.16 -8.00 9.14
C VAL A 109 9.31 -7.37 10.52
N ALA A 110 9.06 -6.07 10.65
CA ALA A 110 9.25 -5.36 11.90
C ALA A 110 8.19 -5.70 12.95
N PHE A 111 6.94 -5.91 12.54
CA PHE A 111 5.81 -6.03 13.44
C PHE A 111 5.13 -7.41 13.41
N PHE A 112 4.91 -8.01 12.24
CA PHE A 112 4.33 -9.36 12.19
C PHE A 112 5.35 -10.42 12.64
N ALA A 113 6.64 -10.26 12.32
CA ALA A 113 7.65 -11.22 12.80
C ALA A 113 7.92 -11.13 14.32
N THR A 114 7.44 -10.08 14.99
CA THR A 114 7.62 -9.80 16.42
C THR A 114 6.33 -9.90 17.22
N ASP A 115 5.31 -10.56 16.66
CA ASP A 115 4.00 -10.82 17.28
C ASP A 115 3.11 -9.59 17.52
N TYR A 116 3.29 -8.51 16.74
CA TYR A 116 2.42 -7.33 16.70
C TYR A 116 1.81 -7.11 15.29
N PRO A 117 1.12 -8.09 14.68
CA PRO A 117 0.60 -7.98 13.33
C PRO A 117 -0.35 -6.79 13.13
N GLU A 118 -1.13 -6.41 14.13
CA GLU A 118 -2.03 -5.26 14.13
C GLU A 118 -1.27 -3.92 13.94
N ALA A 119 -0.05 -3.80 14.47
CA ALA A 119 0.80 -2.64 14.24
C ALA A 119 1.30 -2.59 12.78
N ALA A 120 1.56 -3.76 12.17
CA ALA A 120 1.88 -3.85 10.74
C ALA A 120 0.70 -3.34 9.90
N ALA A 121 -0.52 -3.80 10.20
CA ALA A 121 -1.74 -3.33 9.54
C ALA A 121 -1.96 -1.84 9.73
N ALA A 122 -1.85 -1.32 10.95
CA ALA A 122 -2.06 0.09 11.23
C ALA A 122 -1.08 0.97 10.43
N GLY A 123 0.21 0.63 10.43
CA GLY A 123 1.23 1.35 9.67
C GLY A 123 0.97 1.33 8.16
N ILE A 124 0.63 0.17 7.60
CA ILE A 124 0.33 0.04 6.17
C ILE A 124 -0.96 0.78 5.80
N MET A 125 -1.99 0.73 6.64
CA MET A 125 -3.25 1.44 6.39
C MET A 125 -3.07 2.97 6.46
N VAL A 126 -2.19 3.46 7.34
CA VAL A 126 -1.78 4.88 7.37
C VAL A 126 -1.08 5.27 6.06
N MET A 127 -0.11 4.48 5.59
CA MET A 127 0.54 4.73 4.30
C MET A 127 -0.44 4.67 3.13
N ALA A 128 -1.38 3.73 3.16
CA ALA A 128 -2.31 3.52 2.06
C ALA A 128 -3.39 4.60 1.98
N LEU A 129 -4.10 4.81 3.09
CA LEU A 129 -5.26 5.70 3.16
C LEU A 129 -4.86 7.13 3.51
N GLY A 130 -4.00 7.31 4.52
CA GLY A 130 -3.52 8.62 4.95
C GLY A 130 -2.82 9.36 3.82
N ASP A 131 -1.76 8.78 3.24
CA ASP A 131 -0.98 9.45 2.19
C ASP A 131 -1.83 9.70 0.93
N SER A 132 -2.84 8.88 0.68
CA SER A 132 -3.78 9.06 -0.42
C SER A 132 -4.74 10.22 -0.15
N ALA A 133 -5.31 10.28 1.05
CA ALA A 133 -6.16 11.39 1.49
C ALA A 133 -5.43 12.72 1.48
N ALA A 134 -4.19 12.74 1.99
CA ALA A 134 -3.33 13.93 1.99
C ALA A 134 -3.12 14.49 0.57
N ALA A 135 -2.85 13.61 -0.39
CA ALA A 135 -2.65 13.99 -1.78
C ALA A 135 -3.96 14.46 -2.45
N ILE A 136 -5.07 13.76 -2.22
CA ILE A 136 -6.37 14.09 -2.82
C ILE A 136 -6.88 15.43 -2.28
N VAL A 137 -6.94 15.57 -0.95
CA VAL A 137 -7.43 16.80 -0.30
C VAL A 137 -6.48 17.95 -0.56
N GLY A 138 -5.17 17.71 -0.44
CA GLY A 138 -4.17 18.76 -0.66
C GLY A 138 -4.20 19.35 -2.06
N ARG A 139 -4.60 18.57 -3.07
CA ARG A 139 -4.76 19.04 -4.46
C ARG A 139 -6.11 19.67 -4.73
N ALA A 140 -7.19 19.09 -4.21
CA ALA A 140 -8.54 19.59 -4.47
C ALA A 140 -8.85 20.86 -3.66
N PHE A 141 -8.31 20.97 -2.46
CA PHE A 141 -8.68 22.00 -1.47
C PHE A 141 -7.49 22.74 -0.85
N GLY A 142 -6.25 22.47 -1.28
CA GLY A 142 -5.06 23.10 -0.72
C GLY A 142 -5.03 24.61 -0.98
N ARG A 143 -5.40 25.41 0.02
CA ARG A 143 -5.35 26.88 -0.03
C ARG A 143 -4.16 27.44 0.74
N HIS A 144 -3.62 26.68 1.68
CA HIS A 144 -2.49 27.10 2.51
C HIS A 144 -1.27 26.22 2.23
N PRO A 145 -0.54 26.46 1.11
CA PRO A 145 0.62 25.69 0.75
C PRO A 145 1.82 26.03 1.64
N TYR A 146 2.68 25.05 1.89
CA TYR A 146 3.97 25.21 2.53
C TYR A 146 4.99 24.25 1.89
N THR A 147 6.28 24.55 2.05
CA THR A 147 7.35 23.69 1.53
C THR A 147 8.00 22.94 2.68
N PHE A 148 8.12 21.62 2.54
CA PHE A 148 8.80 20.77 3.50
C PHE A 148 9.70 19.78 2.78
N LEU A 149 11.00 19.76 3.12
CA LEU A 149 12.02 18.93 2.47
C LEU A 149 11.98 19.04 0.92
N GLY A 150 11.78 20.25 0.40
CA GLY A 150 11.70 20.50 -1.05
C GLY A 150 10.38 20.10 -1.73
N ALA A 151 9.44 19.47 -1.01
CA ALA A 151 8.12 19.14 -1.53
C ALA A 151 7.08 20.21 -1.15
N LYS A 152 6.26 20.63 -2.11
CA LYS A 152 5.07 21.47 -1.86
C LYS A 152 3.98 20.61 -1.21
N LYS A 153 3.54 21.01 -0.03
CA LYS A 153 2.44 20.41 0.75
C LYS A 153 1.40 21.49 1.08
N SER A 154 0.27 21.11 1.66
CA SER A 154 -0.74 22.06 2.13
C SER A 154 -1.24 21.67 3.52
N ILE A 155 -1.68 22.67 4.30
CA ILE A 155 -2.22 22.44 5.64
C ILE A 155 -3.46 21.53 5.55
N GLU A 156 -4.30 21.71 4.53
CA GLU A 156 -5.49 20.90 4.30
C GLU A 156 -5.13 19.43 4.01
N GLY A 157 -4.08 19.20 3.22
CA GLY A 157 -3.56 17.86 2.98
C GLY A 157 -3.03 17.21 4.26
N SER A 158 -2.32 17.97 5.09
CA SER A 158 -1.81 17.48 6.38
C SER A 158 -2.92 17.22 7.41
N ALA A 159 -3.96 18.04 7.43
CA ALA A 159 -5.15 17.80 8.26
C ALA A 159 -5.89 16.54 7.81
N ALA A 160 -6.03 16.33 6.49
CA ALA A 160 -6.60 15.09 5.94
C ALA A 160 -5.74 13.87 6.26
N MET A 161 -4.41 13.98 6.14
CA MET A 161 -3.47 12.95 6.58
C MET A 161 -3.73 12.55 8.02
N LEU A 162 -3.77 13.53 8.93
CA LEU A 162 -3.96 13.30 10.36
C LEU A 162 -5.30 12.61 10.64
N ALA A 163 -6.41 13.14 10.12
CA ALA A 163 -7.74 12.61 10.37
C ALA A 163 -7.90 11.18 9.83
N VAL A 164 -7.46 10.92 8.60
CA VAL A 164 -7.57 9.60 7.98
C VAL A 164 -6.59 8.60 8.60
N SER A 165 -5.38 9.03 8.97
CA SER A 165 -4.43 8.17 9.68
C SER A 165 -4.96 7.78 11.06
N TRP A 166 -5.53 8.73 11.80
CA TRP A 166 -6.17 8.45 13.08
C TRP A 166 -7.31 7.44 12.92
N ALA A 167 -8.21 7.64 11.95
CA ALA A 167 -9.30 6.72 11.68
C ALA A 167 -8.79 5.33 11.21
N ALA A 168 -7.72 5.29 10.41
CA ALA A 168 -7.11 4.06 9.93
C ALA A 168 -6.48 3.25 11.08
N VAL A 169 -5.72 3.90 11.96
CA VAL A 169 -5.14 3.25 13.15
C VAL A 169 -6.26 2.78 14.08
N PHE A 170 -7.20 3.67 14.42
CA PHE A 170 -8.29 3.34 15.32
C PHE A 170 -9.16 2.19 14.78
N GLY A 171 -9.58 2.25 13.52
CA GLY A 171 -10.36 1.20 12.89
C GLY A 171 -9.61 -0.12 12.76
N THR A 172 -8.30 -0.08 12.51
CA THR A 172 -7.47 -1.29 12.46
C THR A 172 -7.36 -1.93 13.85
N LEU A 173 -7.05 -1.15 14.88
CA LEU A 173 -6.94 -1.67 16.24
C LEU A 173 -8.28 -2.24 16.73
N LEU A 174 -9.40 -1.55 16.48
CA LEU A 174 -10.73 -2.08 16.80
C LEU A 174 -11.02 -3.41 16.09
N LEU A 175 -10.65 -3.54 14.82
CA LEU A 175 -10.86 -4.77 14.05
C LEU A 175 -10.10 -5.96 14.64
N PHE A 176 -8.89 -5.75 15.16
CA PHE A 176 -8.07 -6.80 15.74
C PHE A 176 -8.32 -7.03 17.23
N GLU A 177 -8.77 -6.02 17.98
CA GLU A 177 -9.21 -6.15 19.38
C GLU A 177 -10.54 -6.91 19.49
N THR A 178 -11.44 -6.73 18.51
CA THR A 178 -12.73 -7.44 18.45
C THR A 178 -12.66 -8.80 17.74
N GLY A 179 -11.44 -9.29 17.44
CA GLY A 179 -11.23 -10.66 16.98
C GLY A 179 -11.81 -11.67 17.98
N PRO A 180 -12.20 -12.88 17.55
CA PRO A 180 -12.79 -13.86 18.45
C PRO A 180 -11.85 -14.08 19.64
N ALA A 181 -12.36 -13.84 20.85
CA ALA A 181 -11.70 -14.27 22.07
C ALA A 181 -11.33 -15.75 21.87
N GLU A 182 -10.05 -16.08 22.06
CA GLU A 182 -9.62 -17.48 21.97
C GLU A 182 -10.50 -18.33 22.91
N PRO A 183 -11.02 -19.48 22.45
CA PRO A 183 -11.76 -20.41 23.30
C PRO A 183 -10.87 -21.08 24.36
#